data_AF-A0A8T6HU64-F1
#
_entry.id   AF-A0A8T6HU64-F1
#
_cell.length_a   1.000
_cell.length_b   1.000
_cell.length_c   1.000
_cell.angle_alpha   90.00
_cell.angle_beta   90.00
_cell.angle_gamma   90.00
#
_symmetry.space_group_name_H-M   'P 1'
#
loop_
_entity.id
_entity.type
_entity.pdbx_description
1 polymer ?
#
loop_
_entity_poly.entity_id
_entity_poly.type
_entity_poly.pdbx_seq_one_letter_code
_entity_poly.pdbx_strand_id
1 'polypeptide(L)'
;MSPENNPSSGIVSQLESWAKRNINPLFSKDTWITLGEYIGLGRPVSNRPITTARELGSFVSSRSSHVAQSALYGYLKTRAGTRFPELFENPKMLASINLAKWHIYIACISDLAAYMGVLLHLRTGSDNDKVVRLMSRVVDDIVDEIGMPDEAGDDFHESVEALKIRIENMDFSMHEDGDAVFSVSPDALYKWSPIADELKRFDRTPVKNSVRFRWKDVRETARNLFDAQAVIESFGEPGSSGSA
;
A
#
# COMPACT_ATOMS: atom_id res chain seq x y z
N MET A 1 -21.28 -10.99 -39.63
CA MET A 1 -20.72 -11.02 -38.27
C MET A 1 -19.72 -9.89 -38.19
N SER A 2 -20.15 -8.75 -37.65
CA SER A 2 -19.30 -7.57 -37.45
C SER A 2 -18.68 -7.66 -36.06
N PRO A 3 -17.38 -7.38 -35.89
CA PRO A 3 -16.74 -7.42 -34.58
C PRO A 3 -17.24 -6.25 -33.71
N GLU A 4 -17.69 -6.58 -32.50
CA GLU A 4 -18.08 -5.63 -31.47
C GLU A 4 -16.89 -4.75 -31.08
N ASN A 5 -17.03 -3.44 -31.33
CA ASN A 5 -16.15 -2.41 -30.78
C ASN A 5 -16.35 -2.37 -29.26
N ASN A 6 -15.34 -2.81 -28.51
CA ASN A 6 -15.30 -2.68 -27.06
C ASN A 6 -15.08 -1.20 -26.67
N PRO A 7 -16.08 -0.51 -26.07
CA PRO A 7 -16.01 0.94 -25.81
C PRO A 7 -14.97 1.34 -24.74
N SER A 8 -14.40 0.37 -24.02
CA SER A 8 -13.37 0.62 -23.01
C SER A 8 -11.95 0.79 -23.57
N SER A 9 -11.66 0.31 -24.79
CA SER A 9 -10.34 0.50 -25.42
C SER A 9 -10.14 1.91 -25.99
N GLY A 10 -11.22 2.55 -26.44
CA GLY A 10 -11.20 3.89 -27.02
C GLY A 10 -10.89 4.98 -26.00
N ILE A 11 -11.41 4.85 -24.78
CA ILE A 11 -11.20 5.83 -23.70
C ILE A 11 -9.74 5.77 -23.18
N VAL A 12 -9.18 4.57 -23.05
CA VAL A 12 -7.76 4.39 -22.64
C VAL A 12 -6.82 4.97 -23.69
N SER A 13 -7.06 4.67 -24.97
CA SER A 13 -6.28 5.22 -26.09
C SER A 13 -6.40 6.76 -26.20
N GLN A 14 -7.59 7.32 -25.94
CA GLN A 14 -7.80 8.77 -25.91
C GLN A 14 -7.09 9.44 -24.74
N LEU A 15 -7.08 8.83 -23.56
CA LEU A 15 -6.37 9.33 -22.38
C LEU A 15 -4.85 9.25 -22.55
N GLU A 16 -4.33 8.16 -23.13
CA GLU A 16 -2.90 8.04 -23.45
C GLU A 16 -2.46 9.04 -24.53
N SER A 17 -3.28 9.26 -25.56
CA SER A 17 -3.01 10.22 -26.62
C SER A 17 -3.10 11.67 -26.13
N TRP A 18 -4.04 11.97 -25.23
CA TRP A 18 -4.15 13.27 -24.56
C TRP A 18 -2.96 13.53 -23.62
N ALA A 19 -2.56 12.53 -22.81
CA ALA A 19 -1.42 12.63 -21.91
C ALA A 19 -0.11 12.84 -22.67
N LYS A 20 0.12 12.09 -23.76
CA LYS A 20 1.30 12.23 -24.62
C LYS A 20 1.39 13.59 -25.33
N ARG A 21 0.26 14.23 -25.61
CA ARG A 21 0.22 15.52 -26.34
C ARG A 21 0.28 16.74 -25.43
N ASN A 22 -0.26 16.66 -24.22
CA ASN A 22 -0.45 17.83 -23.36
C ASN A 22 0.42 17.83 -22.09
N ILE A 23 1.16 16.74 -21.83
CA ILE A 23 1.99 16.59 -20.63
C ILE A 23 3.44 16.30 -21.05
N ASN A 24 4.11 17.32 -21.62
CA ASN A 24 5.44 17.79 -21.18
C ASN A 24 5.80 19.08 -21.92
N PRO A 25 6.29 20.14 -21.25
CA PRO A 25 7.18 20.11 -20.08
C PRO A 25 6.55 20.76 -18.84
N LEU A 26 6.11 19.97 -17.87
CA LEU A 26 5.71 20.49 -16.55
C LEU A 26 6.22 19.66 -15.36
N PHE A 27 7.00 18.61 -15.58
CA PHE A 27 7.67 17.88 -14.52
C PHE A 27 9.09 17.52 -14.97
N SER A 28 10.06 17.61 -14.05
CA SER A 28 11.48 17.34 -14.34
C SER A 28 11.67 15.92 -14.88
N LYS A 29 12.87 15.63 -15.37
CA LYS A 29 13.26 14.34 -15.96
C LYS A 29 13.09 13.13 -15.03
N ASP A 30 12.71 13.32 -13.75
CA ASP A 30 12.80 12.29 -12.71
C ASP A 30 11.45 11.68 -12.27
N THR A 31 10.32 12.10 -12.82
CA THR A 31 9.00 11.50 -12.50
C THR A 31 8.20 11.20 -13.76
N TRP A 32 8.66 10.19 -14.50
CA TRP A 32 7.87 9.52 -15.52
C TRP A 32 7.04 8.43 -14.85
N ILE A 33 5.76 8.71 -14.59
CA ILE A 33 4.78 7.69 -14.21
C ILE A 33 3.63 7.76 -15.20
N THR A 34 3.45 6.70 -15.98
CA THR A 34 2.34 6.60 -16.93
C THR A 34 1.05 6.25 -16.21
N LEU A 35 -0.10 6.69 -16.72
CA LEU A 35 -1.42 6.37 -16.17
C LEU A 35 -1.67 4.84 -16.03
N GLY A 36 -0.93 4.02 -16.78
CA GLY A 36 -0.89 2.55 -16.66
C GLY A 36 -0.27 2.04 -15.35
N GLU A 37 0.77 2.71 -14.85
CA GLU A 37 1.33 2.45 -13.51
C GLU A 37 0.35 2.82 -12.39
N TYR A 38 -0.44 3.89 -12.56
CA TYR A 38 -1.48 4.34 -11.63
C TYR A 38 -2.65 3.35 -11.44
N ILE A 39 -2.93 2.53 -12.46
CA ILE A 39 -3.94 1.46 -12.40
C ILE A 39 -3.33 0.09 -12.07
N GLY A 40 -2.05 0.05 -11.67
CA GLY A 40 -1.41 -1.17 -11.18
C GLY A 40 -0.76 -2.06 -12.24
N LEU A 41 -0.54 -1.58 -13.47
CA LEU A 41 0.12 -2.35 -14.53
C LEU A 41 1.65 -2.22 -14.55
N GLY A 42 2.24 -1.54 -13.56
CA GLY A 42 3.58 -0.97 -13.69
C GLY A 42 4.76 -1.65 -12.99
N ARG A 43 4.52 -2.58 -12.06
CA ARG A 43 5.60 -3.44 -11.56
C ARG A 43 5.17 -4.90 -11.71
N PRO A 44 5.92 -5.73 -12.46
CA PRO A 44 5.63 -7.15 -12.49
C PRO A 44 5.65 -7.66 -11.05
N VAL A 45 4.59 -8.36 -10.65
CA VAL A 45 4.57 -9.10 -9.38
C VAL A 45 5.73 -10.09 -9.48
N SER A 46 6.77 -9.86 -8.70
CA SER A 46 7.86 -10.81 -8.60
C SER A 46 7.28 -12.09 -8.01
N ASN A 47 7.13 -13.13 -8.83
CA ASN A 47 6.71 -14.47 -8.37
C ASN A 47 7.85 -15.23 -7.68
N ARG A 48 8.87 -14.51 -7.20
CA ARG A 48 9.96 -15.12 -6.43
C ARG A 48 9.51 -15.32 -4.99
N PRO A 49 9.91 -16.43 -4.35
CA PRO A 49 9.69 -16.61 -2.93
C PRO A 49 10.28 -15.46 -2.11
N ILE A 50 9.61 -15.12 -1.02
CA ILE A 50 10.08 -14.15 -0.02
C ILE A 50 10.84 -14.97 1.02
N THR A 51 12.16 -14.82 1.05
CA THR A 51 13.07 -15.69 1.83
C THR A 51 13.90 -14.94 2.87
N THR A 52 13.93 -13.61 2.83
CA THR A 52 14.66 -12.78 3.79
C THR A 52 13.79 -11.68 4.39
N ALA A 53 14.19 -11.15 5.55
CA ALA A 53 13.52 -10.00 6.16
C ALA A 53 13.50 -8.75 5.23
N ARG A 54 14.56 -8.54 4.45
CA ARG A 54 14.63 -7.45 3.45
C ARG A 54 13.63 -7.64 2.31
N GLU A 55 13.51 -8.85 1.79
CA GLU A 55 12.51 -9.18 0.76
C GLU A 55 11.09 -9.06 1.30
N LEU A 56 10.87 -9.44 2.57
CA LEU A 56 9.60 -9.23 3.25
C LEU A 56 9.26 -7.74 3.35
N GLY A 57 10.22 -6.90 3.74
CA GLY A 57 10.03 -5.44 3.77
C GLY A 57 9.68 -4.87 2.39
N SER A 58 10.39 -5.32 1.35
CA SER A 58 10.12 -4.92 -0.05
C SER A 58 8.73 -5.34 -0.51
N PHE A 59 8.29 -6.54 -0.13
CA PHE A 59 6.93 -7.02 -0.42
C PHE A 59 5.87 -6.19 0.30
N VAL A 60 6.03 -5.96 1.60
CA VAL A 60 5.10 -5.17 2.41
C VAL A 60 4.98 -3.76 1.84
N SER A 61 6.10 -3.08 1.62
CA SER A 61 6.14 -1.73 1.06
C SER A 61 5.46 -1.65 -0.32
N SER A 62 5.84 -2.52 -1.26
CA SER A 62 5.32 -2.47 -2.63
C SER A 62 3.83 -2.81 -2.73
N ARG A 63 3.36 -3.83 -2.01
CA ARG A 63 1.94 -4.22 -2.01
C ARG A 63 1.07 -3.20 -1.29
N SER A 64 1.55 -2.62 -0.19
CA SER A 64 0.84 -1.54 0.51
C SER A 64 0.69 -0.28 -0.35
N SER A 65 1.74 0.10 -1.08
CA SER A 65 1.68 1.23 -2.02
C SER A 65 0.64 0.99 -3.12
N HIS A 66 0.62 -0.21 -3.70
CA HIS A 66 -0.37 -0.59 -4.70
C HIS A 66 -1.83 -0.52 -4.18
N VAL A 67 -2.08 -1.07 -2.98
CA VAL A 67 -3.43 -1.02 -2.38
C VAL A 67 -3.82 0.42 -2.05
N ALA A 68 -2.94 1.21 -1.45
CA ALA A 68 -3.19 2.60 -1.12
C ALA A 68 -3.57 3.44 -2.35
N GLN A 69 -2.77 3.35 -3.41
CA GLN A 69 -3.00 4.09 -4.66
C GLN A 69 -4.27 3.63 -5.37
N SER A 70 -4.44 2.32 -5.57
CA SER A 70 -5.62 1.79 -6.28
C SER A 70 -6.92 2.02 -5.53
N ALA A 71 -6.88 2.13 -4.20
CA ALA A 71 -8.04 2.46 -3.38
C ALA A 71 -8.35 3.96 -3.40
N LEU A 72 -7.36 4.83 -3.17
CA LEU A 72 -7.53 6.29 -3.19
C LEU A 72 -8.00 6.78 -4.57
N TYR A 73 -7.27 6.45 -5.64
CA TYR A 73 -7.62 6.91 -6.98
C TYR A 73 -8.91 6.25 -7.48
N GLY A 74 -9.18 5.00 -7.08
CA GLY A 74 -10.46 4.35 -7.35
C GLY A 74 -11.63 5.14 -6.76
N TYR A 75 -11.51 5.54 -5.49
CA TYR A 75 -12.57 6.30 -4.81
C TYR A 75 -12.73 7.70 -5.40
N LEU A 76 -11.63 8.43 -5.63
CA LEU A 76 -11.65 9.75 -6.26
C LEU A 76 -12.26 9.70 -7.66
N LYS A 77 -11.91 8.71 -8.48
CA LYS A 77 -12.48 8.51 -9.81
C LYS A 77 -13.98 8.27 -9.76
N THR A 78 -14.45 7.43 -8.83
CA THR A 78 -15.89 7.19 -8.64
C THR A 78 -16.64 8.46 -8.28
N ARG A 79 -16.07 9.35 -7.45
CA ARG A 79 -16.73 10.59 -7.02
C ARG A 79 -16.63 11.75 -8.00
N ALA A 80 -15.48 11.93 -8.65
CA ALA A 80 -15.26 13.02 -9.59
C ALA A 80 -15.77 12.71 -11.00
N GLY A 81 -15.94 11.43 -11.34
CA GLY A 81 -16.42 11.00 -12.66
C GLY A 81 -15.53 11.54 -13.77
N THR A 82 -16.14 12.23 -14.74
CA THR A 82 -15.42 12.84 -15.88
C THR A 82 -14.47 13.95 -15.47
N ARG A 83 -14.65 14.54 -14.29
CA ARG A 83 -13.80 15.63 -13.75
C ARG A 83 -12.58 15.11 -13.00
N PHE A 84 -12.35 13.80 -12.96
CA PHE A 84 -11.18 13.22 -12.30
C PHE A 84 -9.84 13.85 -12.74
N PRO A 85 -9.59 14.16 -14.03
CA PRO A 85 -8.35 14.83 -14.44
C PRO A 85 -8.18 16.24 -13.83
N GLU A 86 -9.26 17.00 -13.69
CA GLU A 86 -9.25 18.36 -13.13
C GLU A 86 -8.74 18.41 -11.68
N LEU A 87 -8.86 17.29 -10.94
CA LEU A 87 -8.35 17.21 -9.56
C LEU A 87 -6.84 17.44 -9.48
N PHE A 88 -6.11 17.06 -10.52
CA PHE A 88 -4.64 17.14 -10.56
C PHE A 88 -4.14 18.48 -11.10
N GLU A 89 -5.01 19.26 -11.74
CA GLU A 89 -4.70 20.61 -12.23
C GLU A 89 -4.80 21.65 -11.11
N ASN A 90 -5.54 21.36 -10.04
CA ASN A 90 -5.69 22.24 -8.89
C ASN A 90 -4.61 21.96 -7.82
N PRO A 91 -3.67 22.89 -7.55
CA PRO A 91 -2.58 22.65 -6.61
C PRO A 91 -3.02 22.33 -5.18
N LYS A 92 -4.14 22.91 -4.71
CA LYS A 92 -4.66 22.63 -3.36
C LYS A 92 -5.25 21.22 -3.27
N MET A 93 -5.93 20.80 -4.33
CA MET A 93 -6.46 19.43 -4.41
C MET A 93 -5.32 18.43 -4.51
N LEU A 94 -4.30 18.70 -5.33
CA LEU A 94 -3.12 17.86 -5.46
C LEU A 94 -2.37 17.70 -4.12
N ALA A 95 -2.17 18.79 -3.38
CA ALA A 95 -1.58 18.74 -2.04
C ALA A 95 -2.40 17.83 -1.09
N SER A 96 -3.73 17.94 -1.13
CA SER A 96 -4.62 17.10 -0.31
C SER A 96 -4.57 15.62 -0.73
N ILE A 97 -4.44 15.33 -2.03
CA ILE A 97 -4.25 13.98 -2.56
C ILE A 97 -2.91 13.40 -2.10
N ASN A 98 -1.83 14.19 -2.14
CA ASN A 98 -0.51 13.74 -1.72
C ASN A 98 -0.47 13.43 -0.21
N LEU A 99 -1.08 14.28 0.62
CA LEU A 99 -1.25 14.00 2.04
C LEU A 99 -2.01 12.69 2.26
N ALA A 100 -3.15 12.52 1.59
CA ALA A 100 -3.96 11.30 1.70
C ALA A 100 -3.19 10.04 1.30
N LYS A 101 -2.43 10.12 0.20
CA LYS A 101 -1.58 9.04 -0.32
C LYS A 101 -0.62 8.53 0.75
N TRP A 102 0.07 9.42 1.46
CA TRP A 102 1.04 9.05 2.49
C TRP A 102 0.40 8.39 3.71
N HIS A 103 -0.66 8.97 4.25
CA HIS A 103 -1.34 8.38 5.42
C HIS A 103 -2.01 7.04 5.11
N ILE A 104 -2.62 6.90 3.94
CA ILE A 104 -3.22 5.62 3.52
C ILE A 104 -2.13 4.58 3.29
N TYR A 105 -0.99 4.97 2.74
CA TYR A 105 0.14 4.07 2.54
C TYR A 105 0.71 3.51 3.85
N ILE A 106 0.94 4.35 4.86
CA ILE A 106 1.38 3.90 6.20
C ILE A 106 0.34 2.99 6.84
N ALA A 107 -0.95 3.31 6.72
CA ALA A 107 -2.03 2.45 7.19
C ALA A 107 -2.05 1.09 6.49
N CYS A 108 -1.76 1.05 5.19
CA CYS A 108 -1.61 -0.20 4.44
C CYS A 108 -0.39 -1.01 4.89
N ILE A 109 0.75 -0.36 5.17
CA ILE A 109 1.93 -1.02 5.76
C ILE A 109 1.55 -1.66 7.10
N SER A 110 0.81 -0.94 7.94
CA SER A 110 0.34 -1.44 9.23
C SER A 110 -0.47 -2.72 9.12
N ASP A 111 -1.48 -2.74 8.25
CA ASP A 111 -2.31 -3.93 8.07
C ASP A 111 -1.55 -5.11 7.43
N LEU A 112 -0.70 -4.85 6.43
CA LEU A 112 0.03 -5.92 5.76
C LEU A 112 1.16 -6.47 6.64
N ALA A 113 1.90 -5.63 7.37
CA ALA A 113 2.89 -6.09 8.34
C ALA A 113 2.23 -6.94 9.44
N ALA A 114 1.09 -6.49 9.97
CA ALA A 114 0.28 -7.27 10.90
C ALA A 114 -0.06 -8.66 10.34
N TYR A 115 -0.55 -8.72 9.10
CA TYR A 115 -0.88 -9.98 8.43
C TYR A 115 0.35 -10.90 8.24
N MET A 116 1.47 -10.35 7.80
CA MET A 116 2.69 -11.12 7.58
C MET A 116 3.26 -11.68 8.88
N GLY A 117 3.17 -10.93 9.99
CA GLY A 117 3.55 -11.43 11.31
C GLY A 117 2.66 -12.59 11.76
N VAL A 118 1.35 -12.53 11.53
CA VAL A 118 0.44 -13.65 11.83
C VAL A 118 0.80 -14.88 10.98
N LEU A 119 1.04 -14.71 9.68
CA LEU A 119 1.49 -15.81 8.82
C LEU A 119 2.82 -16.41 9.28
N LEU A 120 3.75 -15.57 9.73
CA LEU A 120 5.06 -15.99 10.22
C LEU A 120 4.92 -16.85 11.47
N HIS A 121 4.10 -16.40 12.44
CA HIS A 121 3.80 -17.17 13.64
C HIS A 121 3.15 -18.52 13.30
N LEU A 122 2.07 -18.52 12.52
CA LEU A 122 1.31 -19.73 12.19
C LEU A 122 2.14 -20.77 11.42
N ARG A 123 3.07 -20.34 10.56
CA ARG A 123 3.87 -21.25 9.72
C ARG A 123 5.13 -21.78 10.39
N THR A 124 5.67 -21.05 11.36
CA THR A 124 6.94 -21.43 12.01
C THR A 124 6.77 -21.91 13.45
N GLY A 125 5.62 -21.61 14.09
CA GLY A 125 5.41 -21.86 15.52
C GLY A 125 6.30 -21.01 16.43
N SER A 126 6.90 -19.94 15.91
CA SER A 126 7.80 -19.07 16.68
C SER A 126 7.05 -18.30 17.76
N ASP A 127 7.71 -18.06 18.90
CA ASP A 127 7.14 -17.26 19.97
C ASP A 127 6.78 -15.83 19.51
N ASN A 128 5.79 -15.24 20.18
CA ASN A 128 5.27 -13.92 19.82
C ASN A 128 6.38 -12.85 19.86
N ASP A 129 7.26 -12.88 20.86
CA ASP A 129 8.33 -11.91 21.03
C ASP A 129 9.32 -11.92 19.86
N LYS A 130 9.64 -13.10 19.32
CA LYS A 130 10.50 -13.27 18.15
C LYS A 130 9.85 -12.71 16.90
N VAL A 131 8.55 -12.94 16.72
CA VAL A 131 7.77 -12.38 15.61
C VAL A 131 7.69 -10.85 15.73
N VAL A 132 7.41 -10.32 16.93
CA VAL A 132 7.41 -8.89 17.21
C VAL A 132 8.77 -8.27 16.87
N ARG A 133 9.89 -8.86 17.31
CA ARG A 133 11.24 -8.33 17.00
C ARG A 133 11.51 -8.29 15.50
N LEU A 134 11.19 -9.36 14.77
CA LEU A 134 11.41 -9.42 13.32
C LEU A 134 10.54 -8.40 12.60
N MET A 135 9.23 -8.36 12.91
CA MET A 135 8.30 -7.45 12.25
C MET A 135 8.56 -5.98 12.58
N SER A 136 8.98 -5.68 13.82
CA SER A 136 9.40 -4.33 14.20
C SER A 136 10.61 -3.91 13.38
N ARG A 137 11.62 -4.78 13.22
CA ARG A 137 12.78 -4.49 12.37
C ARG A 137 12.39 -4.24 10.92
N VAL A 138 11.51 -5.07 10.37
CA VAL A 138 11.02 -4.91 8.99
C VAL A 138 10.29 -3.57 8.82
N VAL A 139 9.46 -3.19 9.79
CA VAL A 139 8.74 -1.91 9.76
C VAL A 139 9.68 -0.73 9.90
N ASP A 140 10.65 -0.80 10.81
CA ASP A 140 11.68 0.23 10.97
C ASP A 140 12.47 0.42 9.67
N ASP A 141 12.94 -0.66 9.04
CA ASP A 141 13.68 -0.58 7.78
C ASP A 141 12.84 0.07 6.66
N ILE A 142 11.53 -0.21 6.59
CA ILE A 142 10.61 0.44 5.64
C ILE A 142 10.44 1.93 5.95
N VAL A 143 10.22 2.27 7.22
CA VAL A 143 10.00 3.66 7.66
C VAL A 143 11.25 4.51 7.45
N ASP A 144 12.43 3.96 7.74
CA ASP A 144 13.72 4.61 7.52
C ASP A 144 13.96 4.89 6.03
N GLU A 145 13.57 3.97 5.13
CA GLU A 145 13.64 4.17 3.68
C GLU A 145 12.66 5.25 3.19
N ILE A 146 11.46 5.32 3.77
CA ILE A 146 10.45 6.36 3.43
C ILE A 146 10.91 7.75 3.92
N GLY A 147 11.51 7.81 5.11
CA GLY A 147 11.86 9.06 5.78
C GLY A 147 10.63 9.88 6.17
N MET A 148 10.76 11.21 6.10
CA MET A 148 9.69 12.17 6.38
C MET A 148 9.42 13.00 5.11
N PRO A 149 8.47 12.59 4.26
CA PRO A 149 8.15 13.32 3.03
C PRO A 149 7.46 14.64 3.34
N ASP A 150 7.92 15.75 2.76
CA ASP A 150 7.33 17.08 2.95
C ASP A 150 5.82 17.12 2.64
N GLU A 151 5.38 16.33 1.66
CA GLU A 151 3.97 16.27 1.24
C GLU A 151 3.06 15.49 2.20
N ALA A 152 3.62 14.80 3.20
CA ALA A 152 2.86 13.95 4.10
C ALA A 152 2.17 14.74 5.23
N GLY A 153 2.58 15.99 5.45
CA GLY A 153 2.04 16.86 6.50
C GLY A 153 2.54 16.50 7.91
N ASP A 154 2.23 17.37 8.87
CA ASP A 154 2.76 17.30 10.23
C ASP A 154 2.30 16.04 10.99
N ASP A 155 1.09 15.54 10.70
CA ASP A 155 0.49 14.36 11.33
C ASP A 155 1.13 13.03 10.86
N PHE A 156 2.04 13.07 9.89
CA PHE A 156 2.64 11.85 9.34
C PHE A 156 3.45 11.08 10.38
N HIS A 157 4.18 11.79 11.24
CA HIS A 157 4.94 11.17 12.32
C HIS A 157 4.02 10.38 13.27
N GLU A 158 2.85 10.92 13.63
CA GLU A 158 1.88 10.22 14.49
C GLU A 158 1.37 8.94 13.84
N SER A 159 1.20 8.93 12.51
CA SER A 159 0.77 7.73 11.77
C SER A 159 1.85 6.65 11.77
N VAL A 160 3.12 7.05 11.70
CA VAL A 160 4.27 6.15 11.81
C VAL A 160 4.39 5.58 13.22
N GLU A 161 4.27 6.42 14.26
CA GLU A 161 4.31 5.96 15.65
C GLU A 161 3.16 5.00 15.97
N ALA A 162 1.95 5.30 15.50
CA ALA A 162 0.81 4.39 15.65
C ALA A 162 1.03 3.03 14.97
N LEU A 163 1.70 3.02 13.81
CA LEU A 163 2.12 1.79 13.13
C LEU A 163 3.10 0.98 14.01
N LYS A 164 4.15 1.61 14.53
CA LYS A 164 5.17 0.94 15.36
C LYS A 164 4.56 0.37 16.64
N ILE A 165 3.82 1.20 17.39
CA ILE A 165 3.11 0.79 18.61
C ILE A 165 2.20 -0.40 18.34
N ARG A 166 1.46 -0.40 17.22
CA ARG A 166 0.58 -1.53 16.87
C ARG A 166 1.37 -2.82 16.73
N ILE A 167 2.49 -2.80 16.01
CA ILE A 167 3.30 -4.01 15.75
C ILE A 167 4.00 -4.51 17.02
N GLU A 168 4.51 -3.61 17.85
CA GLU A 168 5.15 -3.94 19.13
C GLU A 168 4.18 -4.62 20.12
N ASN A 169 2.91 -4.22 20.11
CA ASN A 169 1.91 -4.71 21.06
C ASN A 169 0.98 -5.78 20.47
N MET A 170 1.27 -6.26 19.26
CA MET A 170 0.39 -7.21 18.58
C MET A 170 0.57 -8.63 19.13
N ASP A 171 -0.56 -9.32 19.32
CA ASP A 171 -0.60 -10.76 19.47
C ASP A 171 -0.69 -11.41 18.07
N PHE A 172 0.42 -11.97 17.61
CA PHE A 172 0.51 -12.65 16.32
C PHE A 172 -0.01 -14.09 16.34
N SER A 173 -0.42 -14.62 17.51
CA SER A 173 -1.04 -15.94 17.62
C SER A 173 -2.51 -15.99 17.20
N MET A 174 -3.10 -14.82 16.92
CA MET A 174 -4.48 -14.70 16.46
C MET A 174 -4.70 -15.31 15.06
N HIS A 175 -5.96 -15.59 14.74
CA HIS A 175 -6.32 -16.14 13.42
C HIS A 175 -6.08 -15.11 12.29
N GLU A 176 -5.52 -15.57 11.17
CA GLU A 176 -5.22 -14.76 9.98
C GLU A 176 -6.42 -14.09 9.28
N ASP A 177 -7.65 -14.52 9.59
CA ASP A 177 -8.91 -13.97 9.08
C ASP A 177 -9.59 -13.04 10.09
N GLY A 178 -8.92 -12.75 11.21
CA GLY A 178 -9.43 -11.83 12.22
C GLY A 178 -9.61 -10.42 11.64
N ASP A 179 -10.77 -9.81 11.91
CA ASP A 179 -11.10 -8.45 11.49
C ASP A 179 -10.07 -7.40 11.97
N ALA A 180 -9.29 -7.73 13.00
CA ALA A 180 -8.24 -6.87 13.55
C ALA A 180 -7.04 -6.66 12.60
N VAL A 181 -6.75 -7.61 11.70
CA VAL A 181 -5.57 -7.52 10.80
C VAL A 181 -5.71 -6.38 9.80
N PHE A 182 -6.85 -6.30 9.12
CA PHE A 182 -7.10 -5.34 8.04
C PHE A 182 -8.11 -4.26 8.45
N SER A 183 -7.78 -3.56 9.53
CA SER A 183 -8.67 -2.60 10.20
C SER A 183 -8.24 -1.14 9.98
N VAL A 184 -6.95 -0.86 9.82
CA VAL A 184 -6.43 0.52 9.80
C VAL A 184 -6.53 1.14 8.41
N SER A 185 -6.18 0.41 7.35
CA SER A 185 -6.24 0.91 5.97
C SER A 185 -7.65 1.28 5.47
N PRO A 186 -8.73 0.55 5.81
CA PRO A 186 -10.08 0.99 5.46
C PRO A 186 -10.48 2.31 6.13
N ASP A 187 -10.11 2.51 7.40
CA ASP A 187 -10.40 3.74 8.12
C ASP A 187 -9.55 4.91 7.64
N ALA A 188 -8.27 4.67 7.32
CA ALA A 188 -7.40 5.69 6.74
C ALA A 188 -7.92 6.19 5.39
N LEU A 189 -8.36 5.31 4.49
CA LEU A 189 -8.95 5.73 3.22
C LEU A 189 -10.17 6.62 3.44
N TYR A 190 -11.06 6.22 4.34
CA TYR A 190 -12.26 6.99 4.65
C TYR A 190 -11.94 8.36 5.26
N LYS A 191 -10.98 8.43 6.20
CA LYS A 191 -10.57 9.66 6.87
C LYS A 191 -9.91 10.63 5.90
N TRP A 192 -8.85 10.17 5.24
CA TRP A 192 -7.89 11.04 4.56
C TRP A 192 -8.27 11.39 3.12
N SER A 193 -9.19 10.66 2.49
CA SER A 193 -9.60 10.98 1.11
C SER A 193 -10.11 12.43 1.00
N PRO A 194 -9.63 13.22 0.01
CA PRO A 194 -9.95 14.64 -0.13
C PRO A 194 -11.33 14.85 -0.78
N ILE A 195 -12.36 14.39 -0.07
CA ILE A 195 -13.77 14.53 -0.42
C ILE A 195 -14.44 15.22 0.77
N ALA A 196 -15.38 16.12 0.51
CA ALA A 196 -16.11 16.83 1.56
C ALA A 196 -16.80 15.83 2.52
N ASP A 197 -16.72 16.07 3.84
CA ASP A 197 -17.23 15.15 4.87
C ASP A 197 -18.73 14.86 4.72
N GLU A 198 -19.50 15.87 4.28
CA GLU A 198 -20.92 15.76 3.99
C GLU A 198 -21.25 14.75 2.88
N LEU A 199 -20.29 14.51 1.97
CA LEU A 199 -20.39 13.50 0.91
C LEU A 199 -19.81 12.17 1.39
N LYS A 200 -18.65 12.18 2.07
CA LYS A 200 -17.99 10.95 2.56
C LYS A 200 -18.89 10.10 3.44
N ARG A 201 -19.72 10.71 4.32
CA ARG A 201 -20.63 9.97 5.22
C ARG A 201 -21.51 8.92 4.53
N PHE A 202 -21.88 9.13 3.26
CA PHE A 202 -22.70 8.20 2.49
C PHE A 202 -21.91 7.01 1.93
N ASP A 203 -20.59 7.13 1.86
CA ASP A 203 -19.71 6.16 1.21
C ASP A 203 -18.95 5.28 2.21
N ARG A 204 -19.15 5.45 3.52
CA ARG A 204 -18.33 4.80 4.57
C ARG A 204 -18.22 3.29 4.38
N THR A 205 -19.34 2.58 4.28
CA THR A 205 -19.33 1.12 4.14
C THR A 205 -18.77 0.67 2.78
N PRO A 206 -19.22 1.20 1.62
CA PRO A 206 -18.64 0.87 0.32
C PRO A 206 -17.12 1.09 0.24
N VAL A 207 -16.63 2.23 0.75
CA VAL A 207 -15.21 2.60 0.73
C VAL A 207 -14.40 1.63 1.58
N LYS A 208 -14.81 1.37 2.82
CA LYS A 208 -14.10 0.42 3.69
C LYS A 208 -14.07 -1.00 3.10
N ASN A 209 -15.19 -1.45 2.52
CA ASN A 209 -15.26 -2.77 1.87
C ASN A 209 -14.40 -2.86 0.62
N SER A 210 -14.25 -1.76 -0.13
CA SER A 210 -13.39 -1.71 -1.32
C SER A 210 -11.92 -1.95 -1.01
N VAL A 211 -11.44 -1.51 0.16
CA VAL A 211 -10.08 -1.78 0.65
C VAL A 211 -9.93 -3.23 1.05
N ARG A 212 -10.88 -3.76 1.84
CA ARG A 212 -10.89 -5.18 2.24
C ARG A 212 -10.86 -6.12 1.05
N PHE A 213 -11.58 -5.78 -0.03
CA PHE A 213 -11.58 -6.59 -1.24
C PHE A 213 -10.19 -6.61 -1.92
N ARG A 214 -9.50 -5.47 -1.99
CA ARG A 214 -8.15 -5.37 -2.58
C ARG A 214 -7.11 -6.20 -1.85
N TRP A 215 -7.30 -6.44 -0.56
CA TRP A 215 -6.41 -7.29 0.21
C TRP A 215 -6.50 -8.78 -0.16
N LYS A 216 -7.58 -9.26 -0.79
CA LYS A 216 -7.74 -10.68 -1.12
C LYS A 216 -6.60 -11.23 -1.98
N ASP A 217 -6.30 -10.56 -3.10
CA ASP A 217 -5.27 -11.01 -4.04
C ASP A 217 -3.86 -10.86 -3.44
N VAL A 218 -3.65 -9.84 -2.61
CA VAL A 218 -2.38 -9.65 -1.89
C VAL A 218 -2.17 -10.76 -0.88
N ARG A 219 -3.21 -11.13 -0.11
CA ARG A 219 -3.17 -12.23 0.86
C ARG A 219 -2.92 -13.57 0.18
N GLU A 220 -3.56 -13.83 -0.95
CA GLU A 220 -3.29 -15.02 -1.77
C GLU A 220 -1.84 -15.04 -2.25
N THR A 221 -1.35 -13.94 -2.80
CA THR A 221 0.06 -13.81 -3.22
C THR A 221 1.01 -14.07 -2.06
N ALA A 222 0.77 -13.44 -0.90
CA ALA A 222 1.59 -13.61 0.29
C ALA A 222 1.62 -15.07 0.72
N ARG A 223 0.46 -15.74 0.78
CA ARG A 223 0.40 -17.16 1.15
C ARG A 223 1.20 -18.05 0.20
N ASN A 224 1.24 -17.72 -1.08
CA ASN A 224 1.95 -18.49 -2.10
C ASN A 224 3.46 -18.24 -2.13
N LEU A 225 3.90 -17.00 -1.92
CA LEU A 225 5.31 -16.63 -2.05
C LEU A 225 6.08 -16.67 -0.73
N PHE A 226 5.40 -16.62 0.42
CA PHE A 226 6.08 -16.43 1.70
C PHE A 226 6.69 -17.72 2.25
N ASP A 227 8.02 -17.82 2.18
CA ASP A 227 8.80 -18.83 2.88
C ASP A 227 9.13 -18.33 4.29
N ALA A 228 8.19 -18.55 5.20
CA ALA A 228 8.28 -18.07 6.57
C ALA A 228 9.48 -18.66 7.32
N GLN A 229 9.88 -19.89 7.00
CA GLN A 229 11.00 -20.57 7.64
C GLN A 229 12.33 -19.95 7.21
N ALA A 230 12.52 -19.75 5.91
CA ALA A 230 13.72 -19.07 5.40
C ALA A 230 13.84 -17.65 5.97
N VAL A 231 12.74 -16.90 6.04
CA VAL A 231 12.73 -15.54 6.58
C VAL A 231 13.15 -15.51 8.05
N ILE A 232 12.62 -16.41 8.88
CA ILE A 232 12.95 -16.41 10.31
C ILE A 232 14.36 -16.89 10.60
N GLU A 233 14.89 -17.79 9.77
CA GLU A 233 16.29 -18.24 9.83
C GLU A 233 17.24 -17.12 9.43
N SER A 234 16.94 -16.39 8.35
CA SER A 234 17.74 -15.24 7.89
C SER A 234 17.84 -14.12 8.92
N PHE A 235 16.87 -14.02 9.82
CA PHE A 235 16.85 -13.03 10.91
C PHE A 235 17.65 -13.49 12.14
N GLY A 236 17.80 -14.80 12.32
CA GLY A 236 18.47 -15.40 13.47
C GLY A 236 19.99 -15.52 13.35
N GLU A 237 20.57 -15.31 12.16
CA GLU A 237 22.02 -15.28 11.99
C GLU A 237 22.60 -14.01 12.61
N PRO A 238 23.42 -14.10 13.68
CA PRO A 238 24.21 -12.97 14.10
C PRO A 238 25.16 -12.65 12.95
N GLY A 239 25.16 -11.39 12.50
CA GLY A 239 26.14 -10.93 11.53
C GLY A 239 27.52 -11.41 11.95
N SER A 240 28.17 -12.16 11.06
CA SER A 240 29.60 -12.38 11.08
C SER A 240 30.26 -11.00 10.94
N SER A 241 30.39 -10.32 12.08
CA SER A 241 31.33 -9.24 12.25
C SER A 241 32.70 -9.87 12.06
N GLY A 242 33.20 -9.74 10.83
CA GLY A 242 34.50 -10.19 10.41
C GLY A 242 35.54 -9.71 11.41
N SER A 243 36.11 -10.68 12.12
CA SER A 243 37.42 -10.51 12.73
C SER A 243 38.42 -10.47 11.57
N ALA A 244 38.94 -9.28 11.28
CA ALA A 244 40.22 -9.07 10.61
C ALA A 244 40.72 -7.66 10.95
#